data_AF-A0A2I0CRY3-F1
#
_entry.id   AF-A0A2I0CRY3-F1
#
_cell.length_a   1.000
_cell.length_b   1.000
_cell.length_c   1.000
_cell.angle_alpha   90.00
_cell.angle_beta   90.00
_cell.angle_gamma   90.00
#
_symmetry.space_group_name_H-M   'P 1'
#
loop_
_entity.id
_entity.type
_entity.pdbx_description
1 polymer ?
#
loop_
_entity_poly.entity_id
_entity_poly.type
_entity_poly.pdbx_seq_one_letter_code
_entity_poly.pdbx_strand_id
1 'polypeptide(L)'
;MGRPRKPGLEWLDPENAKQHLWARDYLRVKGFEGLDADQSISWKDLLRLGQTLEKEKRARELFRDMKDAWRQEKSRSKKKEEGYRPCLFTLKGTTRDDLQRMANEQGTDATALLEKLIEKAYKTHLKKQQRAQQPKQPKQPKQPKQSASTDSPYQRLSARCR
;
A
#
# COMPACT_ATOMS: atom_id res chain seq x y z
N MET A 1 18.83 8.23 -31.82
CA MET A 1 19.70 9.28 -31.25
C MET A 1 19.64 9.21 -29.73
N GLY A 2 20.69 8.70 -29.07
CA GLY A 2 20.72 8.61 -27.60
C GLY A 2 20.77 10.01 -26.97
N ARG A 3 20.11 10.20 -25.81
CA ARG A 3 20.22 11.46 -25.08
C ARG A 3 21.70 11.72 -24.71
N PRO A 4 22.19 12.96 -24.88
CA PRO A 4 23.55 13.30 -24.46
C PRO A 4 23.73 12.99 -22.98
N ARG A 5 24.88 12.40 -22.64
CA ARG A 5 25.23 12.12 -21.24
C ARG A 5 25.40 13.45 -20.52
N LYS A 6 24.73 13.60 -19.38
CA LYS A 6 24.99 14.67 -18.42
C LYS A 6 26.21 14.30 -17.56
N PRO A 7 27.36 14.97 -17.71
CA PRO A 7 28.55 14.71 -16.91
C PRO A 7 28.33 15.05 -15.43
N GLY A 8 29.06 14.35 -14.56
CA GLY A 8 29.12 14.59 -13.13
C GLY A 8 27.75 14.67 -12.47
N LEU A 9 27.49 15.81 -11.81
CA LEU A 9 26.26 16.11 -11.10
C LEU A 9 25.29 17.02 -11.87
N GLU A 10 25.49 17.24 -13.17
CA GLU A 10 24.58 18.07 -14.01
C GLU A 10 23.17 17.51 -14.19
N TRP A 11 22.95 16.26 -13.77
CA TRP A 11 21.65 15.61 -13.83
C TRP A 11 20.72 16.01 -12.68
N LEU A 12 21.25 16.62 -11.63
CA LEU A 12 20.47 17.21 -10.55
C LEU A 12 19.71 18.44 -11.07
N ASP A 13 18.56 18.73 -10.47
CA ASP A 13 17.69 19.86 -10.84
C ASP A 13 18.13 21.12 -10.09
N PRO A 14 18.57 22.20 -10.78
CA PRO A 14 19.08 23.42 -10.16
C PRO A 14 18.14 24.09 -9.14
N GLU A 15 16.82 23.87 -9.27
CA GLU A 15 15.82 24.50 -8.42
C GLU A 15 15.41 23.58 -7.24
N ASN A 16 15.89 22.34 -7.22
CA ASN A 16 15.46 21.34 -6.26
C ASN A 16 16.40 21.25 -5.05
N ALA A 17 16.18 22.13 -4.07
CA ALA A 17 16.94 22.16 -2.83
C ALA A 17 16.93 20.81 -2.06
N LYS A 18 15.82 20.07 -2.09
CA LYS A 18 15.74 18.73 -1.45
C LYS A 18 16.68 17.74 -2.14
N GLN A 19 16.74 17.78 -3.47
CA GLN A 19 17.64 16.94 -4.26
C GLN A 19 19.11 17.29 -3.99
N HIS A 20 19.43 18.57 -3.80
CA HIS A 20 20.78 19.02 -3.46
C HIS A 20 21.23 18.51 -2.09
N LEU A 21 20.38 18.66 -1.08
CA LEU A 21 20.64 18.15 0.28
C LEU A 21 20.83 16.63 0.27
N TRP A 22 19.94 15.91 -0.42
CA TRP A 22 20.06 14.46 -0.57
C TRP A 22 21.37 14.06 -1.27
N ALA A 23 21.74 14.77 -2.35
CA ALA A 23 22.96 14.49 -3.10
C ALA A 23 24.22 14.67 -2.25
N ARG A 24 24.27 15.76 -1.46
CA ARG A 24 25.33 16.01 -0.48
C ARG A 24 25.42 14.86 0.53
N ASP A 25 24.31 14.51 1.16
CA ASP A 25 24.30 13.51 2.22
C ASP A 25 24.68 12.12 1.67
N TYR A 26 24.25 11.78 0.46
CA TYR A 26 24.66 10.56 -0.24
C TYR A 26 26.18 10.50 -0.46
N LEU A 27 26.78 11.58 -0.96
CA LEU A 27 28.22 11.63 -1.22
C LEU A 27 29.03 11.55 0.08
N ARG A 28 28.56 12.21 1.15
CA ARG A 28 29.18 12.09 2.48
C ARG A 28 29.18 10.64 2.97
N VAL A 29 28.04 9.94 2.91
CA VAL A 29 27.94 8.53 3.33
C VAL A 29 28.85 7.62 2.50
N LYS A 30 29.13 7.98 1.24
CA LYS A 30 30.07 7.25 0.36
C LYS A 30 31.54 7.56 0.62
N GLY A 31 31.86 8.41 1.59
CA GLY A 31 33.23 8.72 1.99
C GLY A 31 33.87 9.88 1.22
N PHE A 32 33.08 10.70 0.52
CA PHE A 32 33.59 11.92 -0.09
C PHE A 32 33.64 13.03 0.97
N GLU A 33 34.84 13.27 1.49
CA GLU A 33 35.15 14.29 2.49
C GLU A 33 35.16 15.71 1.86
N GLY A 34 34.89 16.74 2.68
CA GLY A 34 34.79 18.15 2.23
C GLY A 34 33.36 18.67 2.07
N LEU A 35 32.35 17.92 2.53
CA LEU A 35 30.96 18.34 2.59
C LEU A 35 30.52 18.41 4.06
N ASP A 36 30.82 19.51 4.74
CA ASP A 36 30.42 19.72 6.13
C ASP A 36 28.89 19.75 6.28
N ALA A 37 28.38 19.25 7.41
CA ALA A 37 26.94 19.17 7.68
C ALA A 37 26.29 20.54 7.76
N ASP A 38 27.02 21.53 8.27
CA ASP A 38 26.54 22.89 8.55
C ASP A 38 26.69 23.86 7.37
N GLN A 39 27.40 23.50 6.30
CA GLN A 39 27.47 24.36 5.13
C GLN A 39 26.29 24.12 4.18
N SER A 40 25.58 25.20 3.88
CA SER A 40 24.67 25.27 2.74
C SER A 40 25.49 25.11 1.46
N ILE A 41 25.34 23.98 0.81
CA ILE A 41 26.04 23.70 -0.45
C ILE A 41 25.25 24.31 -1.59
N SER A 42 25.88 25.23 -2.31
CA SER A 42 25.29 25.80 -3.53
C SER A 42 25.25 24.77 -4.65
N TRP A 43 24.29 24.94 -5.57
CA TRP A 43 24.24 24.19 -6.82
C TRP A 43 25.59 24.17 -7.56
N LYS A 44 26.26 25.33 -7.61
CA LYS A 44 27.56 25.47 -8.26
C LYS A 44 28.67 24.65 -7.60
N ASP A 45 28.61 24.51 -6.28
CA ASP A 45 29.59 23.71 -5.52
C ASP A 45 29.41 22.22 -5.82
N LEU A 46 28.17 21.74 -5.91
CA LEU A 46 27.88 20.37 -6.36
C LEU A 46 28.39 20.12 -7.78
N LEU A 47 28.19 21.07 -8.71
CA LEU A 47 28.71 20.91 -10.07
C LEU A 47 30.24 20.79 -10.09
N ARG A 48 30.95 21.67 -9.38
CA ARG A 48 32.41 21.61 -9.28
C ARG A 48 32.89 20.30 -8.67
N LEU A 49 32.23 19.84 -7.61
CA LEU A 49 32.52 18.54 -7.01
C LEU A 49 32.32 17.41 -8.01
N GLY A 50 31.21 17.42 -8.76
CA GLY A 50 30.91 16.43 -9.79
C GLY A 50 31.99 16.35 -10.87
N GLN A 51 32.57 17.49 -11.28
CA GLN A 51 33.67 17.55 -12.25
C GLN A 51 34.98 16.96 -11.69
N THR A 52 35.26 17.19 -10.42
CA THR A 52 36.42 16.57 -9.74
C THR A 52 36.24 15.06 -9.66
N LEU A 53 35.07 14.61 -9.21
CA LEU A 53 34.72 13.19 -9.09
C LEU A 53 34.75 12.47 -10.43
N GLU A 54 34.41 13.14 -11.54
CA GLU A 54 34.48 12.53 -12.88
C GLU A 54 35.87 12.03 -13.29
N LYS A 55 36.92 12.58 -12.70
CA LYS A 55 38.30 12.17 -12.96
C LYS A 55 38.66 10.85 -12.28
N GLU A 56 37.84 10.39 -11.34
CA GLU A 56 38.07 9.14 -10.63
C GLU A 56 37.72 7.90 -11.45
N LYS A 57 38.45 6.81 -11.22
CA LYS A 57 38.31 5.55 -11.96
C LYS A 57 36.90 4.93 -11.86
N ARG A 58 36.21 5.15 -10.73
CA ARG A 58 34.86 4.61 -10.44
C ARG A 58 33.73 5.64 -10.56
N ALA A 59 34.00 6.83 -11.09
CA ALA A 59 33.02 7.91 -11.18
C ALA A 59 31.73 7.49 -11.92
N ARG A 60 31.87 6.70 -12.98
CA ARG A 60 30.73 6.23 -13.80
C ARG A 60 29.76 5.37 -13.01
N GLU A 61 30.28 4.48 -12.16
CA GLU A 61 29.50 3.60 -11.31
C GLU A 61 28.84 4.41 -10.20
N LEU A 62 29.62 5.27 -9.54
CA LEU A 62 29.11 6.18 -8.51
C LEU A 62 27.90 7.00 -9.00
N PHE A 63 28.02 7.68 -10.15
CA PHE A 63 26.92 8.50 -10.66
C PHE A 63 25.73 7.68 -11.16
N ARG A 64 25.93 6.43 -11.56
CA ARG A 64 24.83 5.52 -11.90
C ARG A 64 24.07 5.13 -10.64
N ASP A 65 24.78 4.64 -9.63
CA ASP A 65 24.21 4.23 -8.35
C ASP A 65 23.50 5.39 -7.65
N MET A 66 24.08 6.59 -7.73
CA MET A 66 23.48 7.80 -7.18
C MET A 66 22.17 8.19 -7.89
N LYS A 67 22.11 8.08 -9.22
CA LYS A 67 20.85 8.33 -9.97
C LYS A 67 19.78 7.31 -9.60
N ASP A 68 20.16 6.05 -9.46
CA ASP A 68 19.22 4.98 -9.10
C ASP A 68 18.73 5.11 -7.66
N ALA A 69 19.63 5.45 -6.74
CA ALA A 69 19.28 5.75 -5.36
C ALA A 69 18.33 6.96 -5.25
N TRP A 70 18.54 8.02 -6.04
CA TRP A 70 17.60 9.15 -6.07
C TRP A 70 16.23 8.77 -6.63
N ARG A 71 16.18 7.95 -7.68
CA ARG A 71 14.90 7.44 -8.21
C ARG A 71 14.14 6.67 -7.14
N GLN A 72 14.83 5.85 -6.35
CA GLN A 72 14.24 5.13 -5.22
C GLN A 72 13.76 6.09 -4.14
N GLU A 73 14.57 7.07 -3.75
CA GLU A 73 14.19 8.06 -2.74
C GLU A 73 12.97 8.87 -3.16
N LYS A 74 12.95 9.37 -4.40
CA LYS A 74 11.79 10.07 -4.96
C LYS A 74 10.54 9.21 -4.94
N SER A 75 10.65 7.93 -5.29
CA SER A 75 9.54 6.98 -5.24
C SER A 75 9.03 6.77 -3.81
N ARG A 76 9.94 6.57 -2.84
CA ARG A 76 9.61 6.40 -1.42
C ARG A 76 8.95 7.64 -0.82
N SER A 77 9.51 8.81 -1.11
CA SER A 77 8.97 10.11 -0.67
C SER A 77 7.56 10.32 -1.23
N LYS A 78 7.33 10.06 -2.52
CA LYS A 78 6.00 10.13 -3.13
C LYS A 78 5.00 9.19 -2.45
N LYS A 79 5.36 7.93 -2.22
CA LYS A 79 4.51 6.97 -1.49
C LYS A 79 4.16 7.45 -0.08
N LYS A 80 5.12 8.06 0.61
CA LYS A 80 4.89 8.62 1.96
C LYS A 80 3.90 9.80 1.93
N GLU A 81 3.98 10.65 0.92
CA GLU A 81 3.02 11.75 0.69
C GLU A 81 1.61 11.22 0.39
N GLU A 82 1.51 10.11 -0.35
CA GLU A 82 0.25 9.39 -0.60
C GLU A 82 -0.28 8.61 0.62
N GLY A 83 0.42 8.66 1.76
CA GLY A 83 -0.01 8.04 3.02
C GLY A 83 0.47 6.60 3.24
N TYR A 84 1.19 6.00 2.28
CA TYR A 84 1.77 4.68 2.48
C TYR A 84 2.88 4.72 3.54
N ARG A 85 2.86 3.74 4.44
CA ARG A 85 3.90 3.55 5.46
C ARG A 85 4.56 2.19 5.23
N PRO A 86 5.91 2.12 5.19
CA PRO A 86 6.58 0.84 5.12
C PRO A 86 6.28 0.04 6.39
N CYS A 87 5.85 -1.21 6.23
CA CYS A 87 5.60 -2.12 7.33
C CYS A 87 6.47 -3.36 7.16
N LEU A 88 7.25 -3.69 8.19
CA LEU A 88 8.13 -4.86 8.18
C LEU A 88 7.44 -5.99 8.95
N PHE A 89 7.08 -7.06 8.23
CA PHE A 89 6.54 -8.27 8.83
C PHE A 89 7.53 -9.42 8.62
N THR A 90 7.69 -10.24 9.66
CA THR A 90 8.40 -11.52 9.51
C THR A 90 7.36 -12.60 9.26
N LEU A 91 7.34 -13.13 8.03
CA LEU A 91 6.43 -14.21 7.61
C LEU A 91 7.22 -15.51 7.47
N LYS A 92 6.55 -16.65 7.67
CA LYS A 92 7.12 -17.95 7.29
C LYS A 92 7.34 -17.99 5.78
N GLY A 93 8.42 -18.65 5.35
CA GLY A 93 8.76 -18.75 3.92
C GLY A 93 7.63 -19.33 3.08
N THR A 94 6.97 -20.38 3.57
CA THR A 94 5.81 -20.99 2.90
C THR A 94 4.66 -20.00 2.70
N THR A 95 4.31 -19.21 3.73
CA THR A 95 3.26 -18.20 3.64
C THR A 95 3.59 -17.10 2.64
N ARG A 96 4.87 -16.70 2.54
CA ARG A 96 5.33 -15.75 1.53
C ARG A 96 5.14 -16.32 0.13
N ASP A 97 5.53 -17.58 -0.08
CA ASP A 97 5.46 -18.23 -1.38
C ASP A 97 4.01 -18.47 -1.83
N ASP A 98 3.13 -18.86 -0.90
CA ASP A 98 1.70 -18.98 -1.15
C ASP A 98 1.07 -17.63 -1.54
N LEU A 99 1.40 -16.56 -0.81
CA LEU A 99 0.94 -15.21 -1.14
C LEU A 99 1.39 -14.80 -2.55
N GLN A 100 2.65 -15.07 -2.90
CA GLN A 100 3.19 -14.75 -4.22
C GLN A 100 2.50 -15.56 -5.32
N ARG A 101 2.26 -16.85 -5.08
CA ARG A 101 1.54 -17.71 -6.04
C ARG A 101 0.12 -17.21 -6.27
N MET A 102 -0.63 -16.93 -5.19
CA MET A 102 -1.98 -16.37 -5.28
C MET A 102 -2.02 -15.03 -6.01
N ALA A 103 -1.02 -14.16 -5.78
CA ALA A 103 -0.92 -12.87 -6.44
C ALA A 103 -0.75 -13.05 -7.96
N ASN A 104 0.14 -13.96 -8.37
CA ASN A 104 0.38 -14.29 -9.77
C ASN A 104 -0.86 -14.87 -10.45
N GLU A 105 -1.55 -15.81 -9.80
CA GLU A 105 -2.79 -16.42 -10.30
C GLU A 105 -3.90 -15.37 -10.53
N GLN A 106 -3.94 -14.34 -9.70
CA GLN A 106 -4.91 -13.23 -9.81
C GLN A 106 -4.41 -12.07 -10.67
N GLY A 107 -3.19 -12.13 -11.20
CA GLY A 107 -2.58 -11.04 -11.98
C GLY A 107 -2.42 -9.74 -11.17
N THR A 108 -2.18 -9.83 -9.87
CA THR A 108 -2.05 -8.68 -8.96
C THR A 108 -0.70 -8.66 -8.25
N ASP A 109 -0.32 -7.51 -7.69
CA ASP A 109 0.85 -7.41 -6.83
C ASP A 109 0.59 -8.09 -5.47
N ALA A 110 1.60 -8.79 -4.93
CA ALA A 110 1.49 -9.48 -3.64
C ALA A 110 1.14 -8.53 -2.49
N THR A 111 1.62 -7.29 -2.51
CA THR A 111 1.28 -6.27 -1.51
C THR A 111 -0.18 -5.86 -1.63
N ALA A 112 -0.64 -5.57 -2.84
CA ALA A 112 -2.04 -5.19 -3.09
C ALA A 112 -3.01 -6.33 -2.72
N LEU A 113 -2.63 -7.59 -2.97
CA LEU A 113 -3.39 -8.75 -2.52
C LEU A 113 -3.43 -8.83 -0.99
N LEU A 114 -2.29 -8.65 -0.33
CA LEU A 114 -2.20 -8.67 1.13
C LEU A 114 -3.08 -7.60 1.78
N GLU A 115 -3.05 -6.37 1.26
CA GLU A 115 -3.92 -5.27 1.73
C GLU A 115 -5.41 -5.65 1.62
N LYS A 116 -5.83 -6.19 0.46
CA LYS A 116 -7.21 -6.65 0.25
C LYS A 116 -7.62 -7.76 1.23
N LEU A 117 -6.73 -8.71 1.49
CA LEU A 117 -6.97 -9.81 2.44
C LEU A 117 -7.15 -9.28 3.86
N ILE A 118 -6.27 -8.38 4.30
CA ILE A 118 -6.34 -7.75 5.62
C ILE A 118 -7.64 -6.95 5.76
N GLU A 119 -7.99 -6.14 4.78
CA GLU A 119 -9.25 -5.37 4.79
C GLU A 119 -10.48 -6.27 4.90
N LYS A 120 -10.54 -7.34 4.08
CA LYS A 120 -11.67 -8.27 4.07
C LYS A 120 -11.79 -8.99 5.41
N ALA A 121 -10.69 -9.48 5.96
CA ALA A 121 -10.65 -10.12 7.26
C ALA A 121 -11.12 -9.17 8.37
N TYR A 122 -10.61 -7.93 8.38
CA TYR A 122 -10.97 -6.91 9.36
C TYR A 122 -12.45 -6.50 9.29
N LYS A 123 -12.96 -6.22 8.08
CA LYS A 123 -14.39 -5.91 7.86
C LYS A 123 -15.30 -7.05 8.31
N THR A 124 -14.89 -8.30 8.10
CA THR A 124 -15.64 -9.48 8.53
C THR A 124 -15.64 -9.62 10.06
N HIS A 125 -14.50 -9.38 10.69
CA HIS A 125 -14.36 -9.38 12.14
C HIS A 125 -15.24 -8.31 12.80
N LEU A 126 -15.24 -7.07 12.30
CA LEU A 126 -16.10 -5.99 12.79
C LEU A 126 -17.59 -6.36 12.71
N LYS A 127 -18.05 -6.90 11.58
CA LYS A 127 -19.45 -7.35 11.42
C LYS A 127 -19.82 -8.42 12.43
N LYS A 128 -18.91 -9.35 12.73
CA LYS A 128 -19.13 -10.41 13.73
C LYS A 128 -19.23 -9.84 15.13
N GLN A 129 -18.36 -8.90 15.49
CA GLN A 129 -18.41 -8.23 16.80
C GLN A 129 -19.71 -7.44 16.99
N GLN A 130 -20.14 -6.67 15.99
CA GLN A 130 -21.40 -5.93 16.05
C GLN A 130 -22.61 -6.85 16.25
N ARG A 131 -22.66 -7.99 15.55
CA ARG A 131 -23.73 -8.99 15.71
C ARG A 131 -23.70 -9.71 17.07
N ALA A 132 -22.52 -9.88 17.66
CA ALA A 132 -22.38 -10.49 18.98
C ALA A 132 -22.79 -9.54 20.11
N GLN A 133 -22.68 -8.23 19.90
CA GLN A 133 -23.08 -7.19 20.86
C GLN A 133 -24.54 -6.78 20.74
N GLN A 134 -25.24 -7.14 19.65
CA GLN A 134 -26.69 -6.98 19.62
C GLN A 134 -27.37 -8.07 20.47
N PRO A 135 -28.16 -7.71 21.49
CA PRO A 135 -28.91 -8.70 22.26
C PRO A 135 -29.85 -9.43 21.30
N LYS A 136 -29.80 -10.77 21.32
CA LYS A 136 -30.74 -11.62 20.58
C LYS A 136 -32.15 -11.22 20.98
N GLN A 137 -32.84 -10.45 20.14
CA GLN A 137 -34.29 -10.33 20.30
C GLN A 137 -34.87 -11.74 20.14
N PRO A 138 -35.66 -12.23 21.12
CA PRO A 138 -36.24 -13.56 21.05
C PRO A 138 -37.12 -13.61 19.81
N LYS A 139 -36.80 -14.54 18.91
CA LYS A 139 -37.66 -14.87 17.76
C LYS A 139 -39.02 -15.25 18.33
N GLN A 140 -40.02 -14.41 18.09
CA GLN A 140 -41.41 -14.77 18.38
C GLN A 140 -41.74 -16.07 17.65
N PRO A 141 -42.39 -17.04 18.32
CA PRO A 141 -42.78 -18.29 17.68
C PRO A 141 -43.77 -17.98 16.56
N LYS A 142 -43.47 -18.50 15.37
CA LYS A 142 -44.36 -18.44 14.21
C LYS A 142 -45.71 -19.04 14.60
N GLN A 143 -46.76 -18.24 14.60
CA GLN A 143 -48.12 -18.74 14.74
C GLN A 143 -48.42 -19.72 13.59
N PRO A 144 -49.04 -20.87 13.87
CA PRO A 144 -49.42 -21.83 12.85
C PRO A 144 -50.51 -21.24 11.95
N LYS A 145 -50.32 -21.41 10.65
CA LYS A 145 -51.26 -21.08 9.59
C LYS A 145 -52.58 -21.81 9.87
N GLN A 146 -53.66 -21.07 10.07
CA GLN A 146 -55.01 -21.63 10.02
C GLN A 146 -55.28 -22.00 8.55
N SER A 147 -55.24 -23.31 8.29
CA SER A 147 -55.72 -23.91 7.06
C SER A 147 -57.24 -23.81 7.01
N ALA A 148 -57.75 -23.26 5.91
CA ALA A 148 -59.15 -23.31 5.54
C ALA A 148 -59.64 -24.77 5.54
N SER A 149 -60.62 -25.07 6.39
CA SER A 149 -61.39 -26.31 6.35
C SER A 149 -62.75 -26.03 5.72
N THR A 150 -62.80 -26.40 4.44
CA THR A 150 -63.93 -26.91 3.65
C THR A 150 -65.21 -27.30 4.39
N ASP A 151 -66.33 -26.85 3.80
CA ASP A 151 -67.68 -27.42 3.78
C ASP A 151 -67.91 -28.74 4.54
N SER A 152 -68.86 -28.71 5.48
CA SER A 152 -69.48 -29.89 6.08
C SER A 152 -70.98 -29.92 5.74
N PRO A 153 -71.47 -30.90 4.96
CA PRO A 153 -72.82 -30.91 4.41
C PRO A 153 -73.78 -31.80 5.24
N TYR A 154 -73.96 -31.58 6.54
CA TYR A 154 -75.02 -32.27 7.29
C TYR A 154 -75.42 -31.50 8.55
N GLN A 155 -76.34 -30.54 8.43
CA GLN A 155 -77.37 -30.29 9.45
C GLN A 155 -78.68 -29.86 8.77
N ARG A 156 -79.49 -30.88 8.47
CA ARG A 156 -80.89 -30.79 8.07
C ARG A 156 -81.74 -31.05 9.33
N LEU A 157 -82.83 -30.30 9.45
CA LEU A 157 -84.07 -30.61 10.21
C LEU A 157 -84.07 -30.37 11.72
N SER A 158 -84.79 -29.33 12.18
CA SER A 158 -86.01 -29.48 13.01
C SER A 158 -86.49 -28.16 13.63
N ALA A 159 -87.69 -27.70 13.23
CA ALA A 159 -88.69 -26.88 13.95
C ALA A 159 -89.51 -26.14 12.86
N ARG A 160 -90.66 -26.58 12.34
CA ARG A 160 -91.94 -27.02 12.93
C ARG A 160 -92.58 -25.98 13.86
N CYS A 161 -93.50 -25.21 13.26
CA CYS A 161 -94.81 -24.75 13.77
C CYS A 161 -94.88 -24.07 15.15
N ARG A 162 -95.24 -22.77 15.16
CA ARG A 162 -96.63 -22.30 15.32
C ARG A 162 -96.74 -20.85 14.89
#